data_AF-A0A948BPZ7-F1
#
_entry.id   AF-A0A948BPZ7-F1
#
_cell.length_a   1.000
_cell.length_b   1.000
_cell.length_c   1.000
_cell.angle_alpha   90.00
_cell.angle_beta   90.00
_cell.angle_gamma   90.00
#
_symmetry.space_group_name_H-M   'P 1'
#
loop_
_entity.id
_entity.type
_entity.pdbx_description
1 polymer ?
#
loop_
_entity_poly.entity_id
_entity_poly.type
_entity_poly.pdbx_seq_one_letter_code
_entity_poly.pdbx_strand_id
1 'polypeptide(L)'
;MKKIKNKILRFFRFLYLKLFRINDSPQKIALGLGLGVFLGILPGTGPIASLSLAFVFRINRASALLGSLLTNTWLSFVTFILAIKIGSFMLKLNWQETYSQYSEFLKSFHWADLFKLSV
;
A
#
# COMPACT_ATOMS: atom_id res chain seq x y z
N MET A 1 -5.63 -26.42 -15.10
CA MET A 1 -5.39 -24.95 -15.11
C MET A 1 -6.65 -24.08 -15.26
N LYS A 2 -7.65 -24.41 -16.11
CA LYS A 2 -8.89 -23.61 -16.27
C LYS A 2 -9.71 -23.39 -14.98
N LYS A 3 -9.78 -24.39 -14.09
CA LYS A 3 -10.54 -24.28 -12.82
C LYS A 3 -9.99 -23.22 -11.84
N ILE A 4 -8.67 -23.05 -11.78
CA ILE A 4 -8.01 -22.08 -10.88
C ILE A 4 -8.25 -20.64 -11.37
N LYS A 5 -8.10 -20.40 -12.67
CA LYS A 5 -8.43 -19.09 -13.29
C LYS A 5 -9.86 -18.66 -12.95
N ASN A 6 -10.83 -19.58 -13.05
CA ASN A 6 -12.24 -19.28 -12.75
C ASN A 6 -12.50 -18.99 -11.26
N LYS A 7 -11.77 -19.63 -10.33
CA LYS A 7 -11.85 -19.32 -8.90
C LYS A 7 -11.30 -17.93 -8.60
N ILE A 8 -10.16 -17.59 -9.19
CA ILE A 8 -9.52 -16.27 -9.03
C ILE A 8 -10.41 -15.17 -9.63
N LEU A 9 -10.92 -15.36 -10.84
CA LEU A 9 -11.87 -14.44 -11.47
C LEU A 9 -13.16 -14.28 -10.66
N ARG A 10 -13.72 -15.35 -10.09
CA ARG A 10 -14.87 -15.25 -9.17
C ARG A 10 -14.52 -14.52 -7.89
N PHE A 11 -13.32 -14.72 -7.35
CA PHE A 11 -12.85 -14.01 -6.16
C PHE A 11 -12.69 -12.51 -6.45
N PHE A 12 -12.02 -12.12 -7.54
CA PHE A 12 -11.90 -10.72 -7.95
C PHE A 12 -13.24 -10.10 -8.31
N ARG A 13 -14.16 -10.84 -8.94
CA ARG A 13 -15.53 -10.37 -9.21
C ARG A 13 -16.34 -10.20 -7.92
N PHE A 14 -16.20 -11.12 -6.97
CA PHE A 14 -16.84 -11.03 -5.66
C PHE A 14 -16.29 -9.85 -4.87
N LEU A 15 -14.97 -9.68 -4.88
CA LEU A 15 -14.27 -8.56 -4.28
C LEU A 15 -14.76 -7.25 -4.93
N TYR A 16 -14.74 -7.15 -6.26
CA TYR A 16 -15.29 -6.02 -7.01
C TYR A 16 -16.75 -5.71 -6.65
N LEU A 17 -17.64 -6.71 -6.64
CA LEU A 17 -19.04 -6.50 -6.26
C LEU A 17 -19.20 -6.08 -4.80
N LYS A 18 -18.36 -6.58 -3.89
CA LYS A 18 -18.38 -6.21 -2.47
C LYS A 18 -17.70 -4.88 -2.19
N LEU A 19 -16.93 -4.34 -3.14
CA LEU A 19 -16.14 -3.11 -3.00
C LEU A 19 -16.72 -1.93 -3.75
N PHE A 20 -17.22 -2.17 -4.96
CA PHE A 20 -17.77 -1.15 -5.85
C PHE A 20 -19.29 -1.09 -5.85
N ARG A 21 -19.96 -2.11 -5.32
CA ARG A 21 -21.43 -2.13 -5.17
C ARG A 21 -21.88 -1.88 -3.73
N ILE A 22 -21.07 -1.13 -2.98
CA ILE A 22 -21.39 -0.79 -1.60
C ILE A 22 -22.37 0.38 -1.60
N ASN A 23 -23.56 0.15 -1.04
CA ASN A 23 -24.46 1.22 -0.62
C ASN A 23 -23.87 1.94 0.61
N ASP A 24 -22.75 2.65 0.43
CA ASP A 24 -22.19 3.57 1.41
C ASP A 24 -22.04 4.93 0.76
N SER A 25 -22.11 5.99 1.57
CA SER A 25 -21.82 7.34 1.10
C SER A 25 -20.39 7.42 0.55
N PRO A 26 -20.13 8.17 -0.54
CA PRO A 26 -18.78 8.38 -1.08
C PRO A 26 -17.76 8.81 -0.01
N GLN A 27 -18.20 9.60 0.97
CA GLN A 27 -17.38 10.07 2.09
C GLN A 27 -16.86 8.92 2.95
N LYS A 28 -17.72 7.97 3.32
CA LYS A 28 -17.31 6.77 4.09
C LYS A 28 -16.37 5.86 3.30
N ILE A 29 -16.57 5.77 1.99
CA ILE A 29 -15.70 4.98 1.11
C ILE A 29 -14.31 5.62 1.05
N ALA A 30 -14.23 6.93 0.82
CA ALA A 30 -12.99 7.69 0.78
C ALA A 30 -12.25 7.63 2.13
N LEU A 31 -12.94 7.84 3.25
CA LEU A 31 -12.37 7.71 4.59
C LEU A 31 -11.85 6.30 4.85
N GLY A 32 -12.63 5.28 4.49
CA GLY A 32 -12.19 3.90 4.61
C GLY A 32 -10.91 3.65 3.83
N LEU A 33 -10.88 4.02 2.54
CA LEU A 33 -9.71 3.84 1.69
C LEU A 33 -8.48 4.55 2.25
N GLY A 34 -8.62 5.82 2.66
CA GLY A 34 -7.54 6.61 3.24
C GLY A 34 -6.98 6.01 4.52
N LEU A 35 -7.87 5.58 5.44
CA LEU A 35 -7.48 4.87 6.66
C LEU A 35 -6.72 3.58 6.33
N GLY A 36 -7.22 2.83 5.35
CA GLY A 36 -6.59 1.62 4.85
C GLY A 36 -5.17 1.87 4.34
N VAL A 37 -5.01 2.86 3.47
CA VAL A 37 -3.71 3.23 2.88
C VAL A 37 -2.71 3.63 3.97
N PHE A 38 -3.13 4.50 4.89
CA PHE A 38 -2.31 4.97 6.01
C PHE A 38 -1.77 3.81 6.84
N LEU A 39 -2.64 2.88 7.23
CA LEU A 39 -2.27 1.70 8.03
C LEU A 39 -1.61 0.59 7.22
N GLY A 40 -1.67 0.62 5.89
CA GLY A 40 -0.90 -0.30 5.05
C GLY A 40 0.57 0.10 4.97
N ILE A 41 0.85 1.41 4.91
CA ILE A 41 2.20 1.95 4.80
C ILE A 41 2.95 1.89 6.13
N LEU A 42 2.24 2.10 7.24
CA LEU A 42 2.85 2.08 8.58
C LEU A 42 3.43 0.69 8.90
N PRO A 43 4.72 0.60 9.27
CA PRO A 43 5.33 -0.67 9.65
C PRO A 43 4.72 -1.19 10.97
N GLY A 44 4.43 -2.49 11.03
CA GLY A 44 3.82 -3.13 12.20
C GLY A 44 2.29 -3.00 12.30
N THR A 45 1.66 -2.24 11.40
CA THR A 45 0.20 -2.26 11.22
C THR A 45 -0.19 -3.11 10.01
N GLY A 46 -1.40 -2.94 9.47
CA GLY A 46 -1.82 -3.62 8.26
C GLY A 46 -3.32 -3.90 8.22
N PRO A 47 -3.74 -4.91 7.44
CA PRO A 47 -5.14 -5.20 7.15
C PRO A 47 -6.02 -5.36 8.39
N ILE A 48 -5.48 -5.98 9.45
CA ILE A 48 -6.20 -6.20 10.72
C ILE A 48 -6.48 -4.86 11.40
N ALA A 49 -5.46 -4.01 11.54
CA ALA A 49 -5.61 -2.68 12.14
C ALA A 49 -6.61 -1.83 11.34
N SER A 50 -6.53 -1.86 10.01
CA SER A 50 -7.43 -1.15 9.10
C SER A 50 -8.88 -1.60 9.26
N LEU A 51 -9.11 -2.90 9.37
CA LEU A 51 -10.46 -3.44 9.54
C LEU A 51 -11.02 -3.12 10.93
N SER A 52 -10.20 -3.22 11.98
CA SER A 52 -10.58 -2.86 13.36
C SER A 52 -10.94 -1.39 13.49
N LEU A 53 -10.08 -0.49 12.99
CA LEU A 53 -10.36 0.94 13.06
C LEU A 53 -11.52 1.34 12.15
N ALA A 54 -11.67 0.73 10.97
CA ALA A 54 -12.85 0.97 10.13
C ALA A 54 -14.16 0.53 10.80
N PHE A 55 -14.11 -0.56 11.59
CA PHE A 55 -15.24 -0.98 12.41
C PHE A 55 -15.56 0.05 13.51
N VAL A 56 -14.56 0.51 14.26
CA VAL A 56 -14.72 1.49 15.34
C VAL A 56 -15.29 2.81 14.81
N PHE A 57 -14.74 3.33 13.71
CA PHE A 57 -15.17 4.59 13.11
C PHE A 57 -16.45 4.45 12.27
N ARG A 58 -17.02 3.25 12.13
CA ARG A 58 -18.23 2.98 11.34
C ARG A 58 -18.13 3.48 9.89
N ILE A 59 -16.92 3.39 9.33
CA ILE A 59 -16.62 3.72 7.93
C ILE A 59 -16.54 2.44 7.10
N ASN A 60 -16.29 2.60 5.81
CA ASN A 60 -16.33 1.48 4.88
C ASN A 60 -15.14 0.53 5.10
N ARG A 61 -15.42 -0.63 5.68
CA ARG A 61 -14.42 -1.66 6.04
C ARG A 61 -13.75 -2.26 4.81
N ALA A 62 -14.49 -2.35 3.71
CA ALA A 62 -14.01 -3.02 2.52
C ALA A 62 -13.04 -2.12 1.75
N SER A 63 -13.33 -0.81 1.64
CA SER A 63 -12.37 0.16 1.11
C SER A 63 -11.16 0.32 2.03
N ALA A 64 -11.32 0.24 3.35
CA ALA A 64 -10.18 0.21 4.28
C ALA A 64 -9.30 -1.03 4.12
N LEU A 65 -9.90 -2.21 3.98
CA LEU A 65 -9.15 -3.42 3.71
C LEU A 65 -8.41 -3.33 2.37
N LEU A 66 -9.07 -2.83 1.32
CA LEU A 66 -8.42 -2.60 0.03
C LEU A 66 -7.24 -1.66 0.14
N GLY A 67 -7.43 -0.48 0.73
CA GLY A 67 -6.37 0.51 0.87
C GLY A 67 -5.16 -0.12 1.54
N SER A 68 -5.39 -0.88 2.61
CA SER A 68 -4.33 -1.55 3.35
C SER A 68 -3.68 -2.69 2.58
N LEU A 69 -4.41 -3.49 1.81
CA LEU A 69 -3.84 -4.56 1.00
C LEU A 69 -3.03 -4.02 -0.18
N LEU A 70 -3.49 -2.93 -0.79
CA LEU A 70 -2.79 -2.26 -1.88
C LEU A 70 -1.50 -1.59 -1.43
N THR A 71 -1.43 -1.14 -0.18
CA THR A 71 -0.25 -0.45 0.36
C THR A 71 0.45 -1.22 1.46
N ASN A 72 0.10 -2.49 1.68
CA ASN A 72 0.72 -3.34 2.70
C ASN A 72 2.24 -3.32 2.51
N THR A 73 2.98 -3.28 3.61
CA THR A 73 4.45 -3.31 3.70
C THR A 73 5.15 -4.14 2.63
N TRP A 74 4.61 -5.32 2.27
CA TRP A 74 5.17 -6.15 1.20
C TRP A 74 4.94 -5.62 -0.21
N LEU A 75 3.75 -5.11 -0.51
CA LEU A 75 3.46 -4.49 -1.80
C LEU A 75 4.10 -3.10 -1.90
N SER A 76 4.42 -2.46 -0.77
CA SER A 76 5.15 -1.19 -0.72
C SER A 76 6.51 -1.27 -1.42
N PHE A 77 7.19 -2.42 -1.41
CA PHE A 77 8.45 -2.61 -2.15
C PHE A 77 8.30 -2.34 -3.65
N VAL A 78 7.18 -2.79 -4.26
CA VAL A 78 6.89 -2.51 -5.67
C VAL A 78 6.65 -1.02 -5.87
N THR A 79 5.93 -0.39 -4.95
CA THR A 79 5.67 1.05 -5.04
C THR A 79 6.94 1.89 -4.85
N PHE A 80 7.93 1.43 -4.06
CA PHE A 80 9.21 2.12 -3.92
C PHE A 80 10.01 2.16 -5.21
N ILE A 81 10.10 1.06 -5.95
CA ILE A 81 10.82 1.05 -7.24
C ILE A 81 10.17 2.04 -8.20
N LEU A 82 8.84 2.05 -8.27
CA LEU A 82 8.11 3.03 -9.10
C LEU A 82 8.33 4.46 -8.61
N ALA A 83 8.34 4.70 -7.30
CA ALA A 83 8.58 6.01 -6.71
C ALA A 83 9.99 6.51 -7.04
N ILE A 84 11.03 5.69 -6.89
CA ILE A 84 12.41 6.06 -7.25
C ILE A 84 12.48 6.36 -8.75
N LYS A 85 11.79 5.59 -9.60
CA LYS A 85 11.82 5.81 -11.06
C LYS A 85 11.15 7.11 -11.46
N ILE A 86 9.96 7.37 -10.92
CA ILE A 86 9.23 8.61 -11.16
C ILE A 86 9.99 9.80 -10.57
N GLY A 87 10.51 9.67 -9.36
CA GLY A 87 11.34 10.70 -8.71
C GLY A 87 12.60 11.02 -9.50
N SER A 88 13.31 10.00 -9.98
CA SER A 88 14.48 10.17 -10.86
C SER A 88 14.10 10.92 -12.13
N PHE A 89 12.97 10.58 -12.75
CA PHE A 89 12.46 11.28 -13.92
C PHE A 89 12.13 12.75 -13.63
N MET A 90 11.41 13.03 -12.54
CA MET A 90 11.02 14.39 -12.15
C MET A 90 12.24 15.27 -11.81
N LEU A 91 13.24 14.69 -11.15
CA LEU A 91 14.47 15.37 -10.76
C LEU A 91 15.55 15.36 -11.86
N LYS A 92 15.25 14.78 -13.03
CA LYS A 92 16.20 14.62 -14.16
C LYS A 92 17.48 13.86 -13.78
N LEU A 93 17.37 12.90 -12.86
CA LEU A 93 18.45 12.01 -12.44
C LEU A 93 18.48 10.76 -13.31
N ASN A 94 19.67 10.14 -13.41
CA ASN A 94 19.81 8.85 -14.07
C ASN A 94 19.19 7.73 -13.20
N TRP A 95 18.21 7.01 -13.75
CA TRP A 95 17.49 5.95 -13.03
C TRP A 95 18.41 4.81 -12.59
N GLN A 96 19.32 4.38 -13.45
CA GLN A 96 20.23 3.26 -13.19
C GLN A 96 21.19 3.60 -12.05
N GLU A 97 21.72 4.82 -12.05
CA GLU A 97 22.60 5.31 -10.99
C GLU A 97 21.86 5.45 -9.67
N THR A 98 20.68 6.07 -9.68
CA THR A 98 19.85 6.26 -8.49
C THR A 98 19.41 4.92 -7.88
N TYR A 99 19.06 3.94 -8.71
CA TYR A 99 18.73 2.59 -8.26
C TYR A 99 19.93 1.87 -7.64
N SER A 100 21.12 2.01 -8.23
CA SER A 100 22.36 1.41 -7.69
C SER A 100 22.68 1.98 -6.30
N GLN A 101 22.68 3.31 -6.17
CA GLN A 101 22.91 4.01 -4.90
C GLN A 101 21.91 3.60 -3.83
N TYR A 102 20.62 3.55 -4.17
CA TYR A 102 19.57 3.07 -3.26
C TYR A 102 19.82 1.61 -2.82
N SER A 103 20.23 0.74 -3.74
CA SER A 103 20.48 -0.66 -3.44
C SER A 103 21.71 -0.86 -2.53
N GLU A 104 22.73 -0.03 -2.68
CA GLU A 104 23.91 -0.01 -1.81
C GLU A 104 23.56 0.53 -0.42
N PHE A 105 22.81 1.64 -0.37
CA PHE A 105 22.31 2.21 0.87
C PHE A 105 21.51 1.21 1.70
N LEU A 106 20.60 0.46 1.08
CA LEU A 106 19.82 -0.58 1.80
C LEU A 106 20.71 -1.69 2.37
N LYS A 107 21.79 -2.06 1.68
CA LYS A 107 22.72 -3.09 2.16
C LYS A 107 23.59 -2.61 3.32
N SER A 108 23.94 -1.33 3.31
CA SER A 108 24.78 -0.69 4.35
C SER A 108 23.95 -0.01 5.43
N PHE A 109 22.62 -0.12 5.41
CA PHE A 109 21.74 0.58 6.33
C PHE A 109 21.88 0.05 7.76
N HIS A 110 22.19 0.94 8.70
CA HIS A 110 22.12 0.67 10.14
C HIS A 110 21.13 1.63 10.80
N TRP A 111 20.33 1.13 11.75
CA TRP A 111 19.38 1.95 12.50
C TRP A 111 20.01 3.17 13.19
N ALA A 112 21.29 3.07 13.55
CA ALA A 112 22.06 4.18 14.13
C ALA A 112 22.23 5.37 13.16
N ASP A 113 22.18 5.15 11.85
CA ASP A 113 22.39 6.21 10.85
C ASP A 113 21.19 7.16 10.76
N LEU A 114 19.98 6.70 11.08
CA LEU A 114 18.80 7.56 11.18
C LEU A 114 18.96 8.66 12.24
N PHE A 115 19.64 8.34 13.35
CA PHE A 115 19.87 9.29 14.45
C PHE A 115 21.06 10.22 14.19
N LYS A 116 21.94 9.89 13.22
CA LYS A 116 23.04 10.77 12.79
C LYS A 116 22.58 11.86 11.83
N LEU A 117 21.51 11.61 11.08
CA LEU A 117 20.94 12.52 10.10
C LEU A 117 20.00 13.57 10.71
N SER A 118 19.63 13.43 11.99
CA SER A 118 18.73 14.35 12.69
C SER A 118 19.44 15.49 13.42
N VAL A 119 20.67 15.85 13.00
CA VAL A 119 21.45 16.97 13.54
C VAL A 119 21.57 18.05 12.48
#